data_AF-A0A423S3A9-F1
#
_entry.id   AF-A0A423S3A9-F1
#
_cell.length_a   1.000
_cell.length_b   1.000
_cell.length_c   1.000
_cell.angle_alpha   90.00
_cell.angle_beta   90.00
_cell.angle_gamma   90.00
#
_symmetry.space_group_name_H-M   'P 1'
#
loop_
_entity.id
_entity.type
_entity.pdbx_description
1 polymer ?
#
loop_
_entity_poly.entity_id
_entity_poly.type
_entity_poly.pdbx_seq_one_letter_code
_entity_poly.pdbx_strand_id
1 'polypeptide(L)'
;MFILGSLAGTWLLIGWLACGLFAGYVASEKNRCGICWFLWGVLFGPVALLASAGLPMRRPSSAEPHENTDFFQSSYQPLPVEILKSKTPPKK
;
A
#
# COMPACT_ATOMS: atom_id res chain seq x y z
N MET A 1 21.26 -6.35 33.57
CA MET A 1 19.88 -5.84 33.41
C MET A 1 19.67 -4.89 32.23
N PHE A 2 20.70 -4.22 31.69
CA PHE A 2 20.53 -3.30 30.54
C PHE A 2 20.23 -3.98 29.19
N ILE A 3 20.62 -5.25 29.00
CA ILE A 3 20.47 -5.94 27.72
C ILE A 3 19.00 -6.24 27.38
N LEU A 4 18.16 -6.55 28.38
CA LEU A 4 16.73 -6.84 28.16
C LEU A 4 15.96 -5.61 27.62
N GLY A 5 16.29 -4.41 28.08
CA GLY A 5 15.69 -3.17 27.56
C GLY A 5 16.09 -2.87 26.12
N SER A 6 17.34 -3.17 25.76
CA SER A 6 17.86 -2.90 24.42
C SER A 6 17.23 -3.80 23.35
N LEU A 7 16.99 -5.08 23.63
CA LEU A 7 16.30 -5.97 22.68
C LEU A 7 14.84 -5.55 22.47
N ALA A 8 14.13 -5.19 23.54
CA ALA A 8 12.74 -4.76 23.45
C ALA A 8 12.58 -3.46 22.65
N GLY A 9 13.50 -2.50 22.83
CA GLY A 9 13.49 -1.25 22.07
C GLY A 9 13.68 -1.47 20.57
N THR A 10 14.65 -2.29 20.17
CA THR A 10 14.89 -2.60 18.75
C THR A 10 13.70 -3.32 18.12
N TRP A 11 13.08 -4.27 18.85
CA TRP A 11 11.88 -4.96 18.39
C TRP A 11 10.70 -4.02 18.18
N LEU A 12 10.48 -3.08 19.11
CA LEU A 12 9.44 -2.07 18.98
C LEU A 12 9.67 -1.18 17.76
N LEU A 13 10.91 -0.75 17.51
CA LEU A 13 11.23 0.04 16.31
C LEU A 13 10.97 -0.73 15.02
N ILE A 14 11.37 -2.01 14.94
CA ILE A 14 11.12 -2.85 13.76
C ILE A 14 9.62 -3.05 13.56
N GLY A 15 8.87 -3.34 14.62
CA GLY A 15 7.41 -3.49 14.58
C GLY A 15 6.72 -2.20 14.16
N TRP A 16 7.20 -1.05 14.64
CA TRP A 16 6.70 0.27 14.28
C TRP A 16 6.89 0.58 12.79
N LEU A 17 8.08 0.27 12.26
CA LEU A 17 8.42 0.47 10.86
C LEU A 17 7.63 -0.48 9.94
N ALA A 18 7.47 -1.75 10.35
CA ALA A 18 6.64 -2.72 9.67
C ALA A 18 5.16 -2.28 9.62
N CYS A 19 4.67 -1.63 10.67
CA CYS A 19 3.33 -1.07 10.72
C CYS A 19 3.12 0.04 9.67
N GLY A 20 4.10 0.94 9.55
CA GLY A 20 4.06 1.98 8.52
C GLY A 20 4.01 1.40 7.12
N LEU A 21 4.88 0.44 6.83
CA LEU A 21 4.94 -0.28 5.55
C LEU A 21 3.61 -0.94 5.20
N PHE A 22 3.00 -1.66 6.15
CA PHE A 22 1.70 -2.29 5.93
C PHE A 22 0.57 -1.28 5.72
N ALA A 23 0.56 -0.19 6.47
CA ALA A 23 -0.46 0.85 6.31
C ALA A 23 -0.42 1.47 4.90
N GLY A 24 0.79 1.76 4.40
CA GLY A 24 1.00 2.24 3.03
C GLY A 24 0.62 1.21 1.96
N TYR A 25 0.98 -0.06 2.15
CA TYR A 25 0.63 -1.15 1.24
C TYR A 25 -0.89 -1.33 1.11
N VAL A 26 -1.60 -1.42 2.24
CA VAL A 26 -3.07 -1.55 2.26
C VAL A 26 -3.76 -0.34 1.62
N ALA A 27 -3.20 0.87 1.78
CA ALA A 27 -3.73 2.06 1.13
C ALA A 27 -3.51 2.06 -0.39
N SER A 28 -2.36 1.54 -0.85
CA SER A 28 -2.03 1.42 -2.28
C SER A 28 -3.00 0.48 -2.99
N GLU A 29 -3.31 -0.67 -2.40
CA GLU A 29 -4.31 -1.63 -2.92
C GLU A 29 -5.71 -1.00 -3.03
N LYS A 30 -6.00 0.03 -2.21
CA LYS A 30 -7.27 0.76 -2.21
C LYS A 30 -7.29 1.99 -3.13
N ASN A 31 -6.33 2.11 -4.05
CA ASN A 31 -6.15 3.27 -4.94
C ASN A 31 -6.05 4.61 -4.17
N ARG A 32 -5.34 4.62 -3.04
CA ARG A 32 -5.02 5.84 -2.28
C ARG A 32 -3.51 6.05 -2.23
N CYS A 33 -3.10 7.24 -1.77
CA CYS A 33 -1.70 7.62 -1.62
C CYS A 33 -0.95 6.75 -0.60
N GLY A 34 -0.27 5.70 -1.07
CA GLY A 34 0.51 4.78 -0.24
C GLY A 34 1.62 5.47 0.57
N ILE A 35 2.33 6.44 -0.01
CA ILE A 35 3.39 7.21 0.68
C ILE A 35 2.83 8.05 1.84
N CYS A 36 1.71 8.75 1.64
CA CYS A 36 1.10 9.56 2.70
C CYS A 36 0.62 8.68 3.86
N TRP A 37 0.05 7.50 3.54
CA TRP A 37 -0.37 6.51 4.52
C TRP A 37 0.81 5.81 5.21
N PHE A 38 1.94 5.63 4.53
CA PHE A 38 3.18 5.17 5.13
C PHE A 38 3.72 6.18 6.14
N LEU A 39 3.81 7.47 5.78
CA LEU A 39 4.22 8.56 6.68
C LEU A 39 3.31 8.64 7.91
N TRP A 40 2.00 8.55 7.71
CA TRP A 40 1.04 8.44 8.80
C TRP A 40 1.24 7.19 9.65
N GLY A 41 1.55 6.06 9.00
CA GLY A 41 1.87 4.80 9.63
C GLY A 41 3.15 4.84 10.48
N VAL A 42 4.17 5.58 10.06
CA VAL A 42 5.40 5.78 10.85
C VAL A 42 5.17 6.80 11.98
N LEU A 43 4.24 7.74 11.84
CA LEU A 43 3.94 8.73 12.87
C LEU A 43 3.03 8.16 13.98
N PHE A 44 1.99 7.40 13.59
CA PHE A 44 0.96 6.87 14.49
C PHE A 44 1.07 5.36 14.76
N GLY A 45 2.00 4.67 14.08
CA GLY A 45 2.26 3.24 14.25
C GLY A 45 1.02 2.38 13.96
N PRO A 46 0.62 1.49 14.88
CA PRO A 46 -0.50 0.57 14.68
C PRO A 46 -1.85 1.23 14.50
N VAL A 47 -2.06 2.44 15.03
CA VAL A 47 -3.34 3.16 14.90
C VAL A 47 -3.64 3.52 13.43
N ALA A 48 -2.62 3.94 12.69
CA ALA A 48 -2.76 4.27 11.27
C ALA A 48 -2.98 3.02 10.41
N LEU A 49 -2.38 1.87 10.75
CA LEU A 49 -2.65 0.60 10.07
C LEU A 49 -4.10 0.14 10.29
N LEU A 50 -4.62 0.24 11.51
CA LEU A 50 -6.03 -0.05 11.81
C LEU A 50 -6.97 0.87 11.02
N ALA A 51 -6.65 2.16 10.94
CA ALA A 51 -7.41 3.11 10.15
C ALA A 51 -7.37 2.78 8.64
N SER A 52 -6.21 2.40 8.09
CA SER A 52 -6.09 2.04 6.67
C SER A 52 -6.86 0.75 6.33
N ALA A 53 -6.86 -0.23 7.26
CA ALA A 53 -7.61 -1.47 7.13
C ALA A 53 -9.13 -1.24 7.08
N GLY A 54 -9.65 -0.35 7.93
CA GLY A 54 -11.08 -0.04 8.05
C GLY A 54 -11.67 0.80 6.90
N LEU A 55 -10.84 1.40 6.04
CA LEU A 55 -11.33 2.24 4.94
C LEU A 55 -12.08 1.42 3.88
N PRO A 56 -13.29 1.83 3.46
CA PRO A 56 -13.97 1.21 2.34
C PRO A 56 -13.24 1.51 1.02
N MET A 57 -13.34 0.57 0.08
CA MET A 57 -12.82 0.74 -1.28
C MET A 57 -13.50 1.93 -1.95
N ARG A 58 -12.73 2.95 -2.36
CA ARG A 58 -13.28 4.09 -3.10
C ARG A 58 -13.61 3.59 -4.51
N ARG A 59 -14.87 3.70 -4.94
CA ARG A 59 -15.21 3.48 -6.35
C ARG A 59 -14.55 4.61 -7.15
N PRO A 60 -13.97 4.34 -8.34
CA PRO A 60 -13.47 5.39 -9.21
C PRO A 60 -14.66 6.27 -9.60
N SER A 61 -14.80 7.42 -8.95
CA SER A 61 -15.79 8.43 -9.30
C SER A 61 -15.15 9.29 -10.39
N SER A 62 -15.79 9.34 -11.55
CA SER A 62 -15.26 9.83 -12.83
C SER A 62 -14.95 11.34 -12.92
N ALA A 63 -14.62 12.01 -11.82
CA ALA A 63 -14.68 13.49 -11.77
C ALA A 63 -13.63 14.20 -10.89
N GLU A 64 -12.50 13.60 -10.50
CA GLU A 64 -11.42 14.37 -9.83
C GLU A 64 -10.03 14.15 -10.43
N PRO A 65 -9.30 15.23 -10.80
CA PRO A 65 -7.91 15.18 -11.23
C PRO A 65 -7.02 15.01 -10.00
N HIS A 66 -6.61 13.78 -9.72
CA HIS A 66 -5.70 13.47 -8.61
C HIS A 66 -4.23 13.64 -9.08
N GLU A 67 -3.80 14.90 -9.14
CA GLU A 67 -2.42 15.34 -9.46
C GLU A 67 -1.50 15.15 -8.24
N ASN A 68 -1.06 13.91 -7.94
CA ASN A 68 0.20 13.63 -7.20
C ASN A 68 0.52 12.14 -6.98
N THR A 69 -0.05 11.23 -7.76
CA THR A 69 0.13 9.78 -7.58
C THR A 69 1.11 9.13 -8.55
N ASP A 70 1.90 9.93 -9.26
CA ASP A 70 2.60 9.45 -10.45
C ASP A 70 3.92 8.71 -10.16
N PHE A 71 4.51 8.88 -8.98
CA PHE A 71 5.86 8.32 -8.76
C PHE A 71 5.87 6.80 -8.51
N PHE A 72 4.89 6.25 -7.78
CA PHE A 72 4.84 4.79 -7.52
C PHE A 72 3.91 4.05 -8.49
N GLN A 73 2.93 4.75 -9.08
CA GLN A 73 2.00 4.18 -10.07
C GLN A 73 2.65 3.97 -11.44
N SER A 74 3.74 4.70 -11.75
CA SER A 74 4.53 4.45 -12.97
C SER A 74 5.17 3.05 -13.00
N SER A 75 5.37 2.39 -11.85
CA SER A 75 5.92 1.03 -11.79
C SER A 75 4.86 -0.06 -11.94
N TYR A 76 3.59 0.27 -11.69
CA TYR A 76 2.44 -0.61 -11.96
C TYR A 76 1.83 -0.23 -13.31
N GLN A 77 2.58 -0.42 -14.39
CA GLN A 77 1.94 -0.55 -15.70
C GLN A 77 1.39 -1.98 -15.77
N PRO A 78 0.07 -2.22 -15.58
CA PRO A 78 -0.49 -3.53 -15.85
C PRO A 78 -0.17 -3.88 -17.30
N LEU A 79 0.48 -5.02 -17.50
CA LEU A 79 0.72 -5.58 -18.83
C LEU A 79 -0.58 -5.51 -19.65
N PRO A 80 -0.54 -5.04 -20.91
CA PRO A 80 -1.74 -4.95 -21.73
C PRO A 80 -2.38 -6.33 -21.86
N VAL A 81 -3.54 -6.49 -21.22
CA VAL A 81 -4.40 -7.68 -21.26
C VAL A 81 -4.81 -8.06 -22.69
N GLU A 82 -4.62 -7.16 -23.65
CA GLU A 82 -4.72 -7.39 -25.09
C GLU A 82 -3.88 -8.58 -25.58
N ILE A 83 -2.73 -8.87 -24.94
CA ILE A 83 -1.87 -10.00 -25.36
C ILE A 83 -2.48 -11.36 -24.99
N LEU A 84 -3.34 -11.43 -23.96
CA LEU A 84 -3.95 -12.68 -23.49
C LEU A 84 -5.20 -13.09 -24.27
N LYS A 85 -5.78 -12.21 -25.10
CA LYS A 85 -7.00 -12.51 -25.87
C LYS A 85 -6.72 -13.13 -27.26
N SER A 86 -5.47 -13.15 -27.72
CA SER A 86 -5.13 -13.56 -29.09
C SER A 86 -4.88 -15.07 -29.29
N LYS A 87 -4.95 -15.90 -28.25
CA LYS A 87 -4.55 -17.32 -28.31
C LYS A 87 -5.68 -18.30 -28.01
N THR A 88 -6.78 -18.24 -28.73
CA THR A 88 -7.73 -19.36 -28.83
C THR A 88 -7.59 -20.04 -30.20
N PRO A 89 -7.11 -21.30 -30.27
CA PRO A 89 -6.96 -22.02 -31.53
C PRO A 89 -8.32 -22.42 -32.12
N PRO A 90 -8.45 -22.41 -33.46
CA PRO A 90 -9.68 -22.81 -34.14
C PRO A 90 -9.94 -24.31 -33.92
N LYS A 91 -11.16 -24.66 -33.48
CA LYS A 91 -11.65 -26.05 -33.47
C LYS A 91 -11.87 -26.47 -34.92
N LYS A 92 -11.17 -27.54 -35.33
CA LYS A 92 -11.43 -28.28 -36.57
C LYS A 92 -12.68 -29.15 -36.43
#